data_AF-A0A1V5T9U0-F1
#
_entry.id   AF-A0A1V5T9U0-F1
#
_cell.length_a   1.000
_cell.length_b   1.000
_cell.length_c   1.000
_cell.angle_alpha   90.00
_cell.angle_beta   90.00
_cell.angle_gamma   90.00
#
_symmetry.space_group_name_H-M   'P 1'
#
loop_
_entity.id
_entity.type
_entity.pdbx_description
1 polymer ?
#
loop_
_entity_poly.entity_id
_entity_poly.type
_entity_poly.pdbx_seq_one_letter_code
_entity_poly.pdbx_strand_id
1 'polypeptide(L)'
;MQTAGDIVFTATWIKSKYDAVFMVEGDEYARVATAPGQPIVEPPAPSRPGYLFLGWDPGLPPEMPNEDLTFTAVWYWLGQYNVSFDLNGGTGAAPAAQLGDAGSPVTLPGSAGFSRQYYNFLGWAESPSATTALTSYNFQSTDVVLYAVWSRVPVTLAKKAGSTTVIASDAGVHYIYGLEEGISEQAFRNNFIKINGDGRIYITKVEGSFGTGTKIELYDNVTNFLVATYWVVIFGDVDGDGYVTAADENLIDAAASYQSEFVYGTAAFYAADIMQDGGVDALDLNLISAATSYTGVLDQANPGSLI
;
A
#
# COMPACT_ATOMS: atom_id res chain seq x y z
N MET A 1 87.66 -24.36 52.25
CA MET A 1 87.37 -24.39 50.80
C MET A 1 86.00 -25.01 50.63
N GLN A 2 85.00 -24.24 50.20
CA GLN A 2 83.70 -24.77 49.82
C GLN A 2 83.62 -24.60 48.31
N THR A 3 83.75 -25.69 47.56
CA THR A 3 83.59 -25.69 46.11
C THR A 3 82.09 -25.68 45.82
N ALA A 4 81.57 -24.54 45.36
CA ALA A 4 80.24 -24.49 44.76
C ALA A 4 80.29 -25.32 43.47
N GLY A 5 79.58 -26.45 43.47
CA GLY A 5 79.38 -27.24 42.26
C GLY A 5 78.12 -26.77 41.57
N ASP A 6 78.22 -26.42 40.29
CA ASP A 6 77.07 -26.09 39.46
C ASP A 6 76.18 -27.33 39.29
N ILE A 7 74.89 -27.19 39.61
CA ILE A 7 73.86 -28.20 39.36
C ILE A 7 73.13 -27.79 38.09
N VAL A 8 73.19 -28.66 37.08
CA VAL A 8 72.42 -28.49 35.84
C VAL A 8 71.05 -29.17 36.03
N PHE A 9 69.99 -28.39 35.93
CA PHE A 9 68.62 -28.92 35.80
C PHE A 9 68.27 -28.99 34.31
N THR A 10 67.84 -30.15 33.84
CA THR A 10 67.21 -30.30 32.54
C THR A 10 65.69 -30.33 32.73
N ALA A 11 64.99 -29.41 32.08
CA ALA A 11 63.54 -29.44 31.99
C ALA A 11 63.13 -30.05 30.63
N THR A 12 62.18 -30.98 30.66
CA THR A 12 61.53 -31.50 29.46
C THR A 12 60.15 -30.86 29.37
N TRP A 13 59.91 -30.06 28.33
CA TRP A 13 58.60 -29.46 28.07
C TRP A 13 57.78 -30.39 27.19
N ILE A 14 56.60 -30.80 27.66
CA ILE A 14 55.64 -31.59 26.90
C ILE A 14 54.46 -30.66 26.57
N LYS A 15 54.03 -30.64 25.29
CA LYS A 15 52.86 -29.86 24.86
C LYS A 15 51.64 -30.38 25.63
N SER A 16 51.01 -29.54 26.45
CA SER A 16 49.91 -29.98 27.32
C SER A 16 48.57 -30.14 26.57
N LYS A 17 48.46 -29.54 25.38
CA LYS A 17 47.27 -29.58 24.51
C LYS A 17 47.69 -29.53 23.05
N TYR A 18 46.91 -30.17 22.20
CA TYR A 18 47.03 -30.13 20.74
C TYR A 18 45.78 -29.47 20.14
N ASP A 19 45.92 -28.90 18.95
CA ASP A 19 44.85 -28.17 18.28
C ASP A 19 44.06 -29.11 17.35
N ALA A 20 42.74 -29.16 17.54
CA ALA A 20 41.80 -29.64 16.53
C ALA A 20 41.27 -28.44 15.73
N VAL A 21 41.68 -28.33 14.47
CA VAL A 21 41.35 -27.22 13.56
C VAL A 21 40.25 -27.66 12.60
N PHE A 22 39.12 -26.96 12.62
CA PHE A 22 37.95 -27.22 11.79
C PHE A 22 37.92 -26.23 10.64
N MET A 23 37.86 -26.74 9.42
CA MET A 23 37.97 -25.98 8.18
C MET A 23 36.65 -26.02 7.40
N VAL A 24 36.14 -24.85 7.03
CA VAL A 24 34.95 -24.70 6.18
C VAL A 24 35.35 -23.88 4.97
N GLU A 25 35.15 -24.43 3.76
CA GLU A 25 35.52 -23.78 2.49
C GLU A 25 37.00 -23.32 2.42
N GLY A 26 37.90 -23.99 3.15
CA GLY A 26 39.33 -23.66 3.18
C GLY A 26 39.73 -22.61 4.22
N ASP A 27 38.78 -22.02 4.94
CA ASP A 27 39.02 -21.10 6.05
C ASP A 27 38.87 -21.81 7.40
N GLU A 28 39.64 -21.36 8.41
CA GLU A 28 39.53 -21.85 9.78
C GLU A 28 38.19 -21.40 10.38
N TYR A 29 37.27 -22.34 10.56
CA TYR A 29 35.96 -22.14 11.15
C TYR A 29 36.04 -22.13 12.68
N ALA A 30 36.80 -23.06 13.25
CA ALA A 30 37.00 -23.18 14.68
C ALA A 30 38.33 -23.87 15.00
N ARG A 31 38.86 -23.59 16.20
CA ARG A 31 40.02 -24.29 16.76
C ARG A 31 39.75 -24.66 18.21
N VAL A 32 39.99 -25.93 18.52
CA VAL A 32 39.72 -26.50 19.84
C VAL A 32 41.00 -27.12 20.40
N ALA A 33 41.59 -26.47 21.41
CA ALA A 33 42.79 -26.97 22.09
C ALA A 33 42.42 -28.04 23.14
N THR A 34 42.79 -29.28 22.88
CA THR A 34 42.39 -30.47 23.66
C THR A 34 43.62 -31.20 24.20
N ALA A 35 43.56 -31.67 25.45
CA ALA A 35 44.64 -32.46 26.04
C ALA A 35 44.63 -33.89 25.46
N PRO A 36 45.79 -34.56 25.31
CA PRO A 36 45.84 -35.93 24.87
C PRO A 36 44.95 -36.87 25.71
N GLY A 37 44.24 -37.79 25.05
CA GLY A 37 43.34 -38.73 25.72
C GLY A 37 42.02 -38.11 26.21
N GLN A 38 41.73 -36.86 25.87
CA GLN A 38 40.41 -36.25 26.13
C GLN A 38 39.57 -36.21 24.85
N PRO A 39 38.23 -36.30 24.95
CA PRO A 39 37.36 -36.20 23.80
C PRO A 39 37.45 -34.81 23.16
N ILE A 40 37.44 -34.78 21.83
CA ILE A 40 37.42 -33.53 21.05
C ILE A 40 35.99 -33.00 21.06
N VAL A 41 35.82 -31.73 21.46
CA VAL A 41 34.51 -31.08 21.43
C VAL A 41 34.28 -30.52 20.03
N GLU A 42 33.27 -31.01 19.33
CA GLU A 42 32.88 -30.48 18.02
C GLU A 42 32.32 -29.05 18.12
N PRO A 43 32.65 -28.16 17.16
CA PRO A 43 31.98 -26.88 17.05
C PRO A 43 30.53 -27.07 16.57
N PRO A 44 29.68 -26.04 16.67
CA PRO A 44 28.36 -26.06 16.04
C PRO A 44 28.46 -26.42 14.56
N ALA A 45 27.50 -27.20 14.06
CA ALA A 45 27.48 -27.56 12.65
C ALA A 45 27.44 -26.28 11.77
N PRO A 46 28.36 -26.13 10.80
CA PRO A 46 28.34 -24.98 9.92
C PRO A 46 27.11 -25.01 9.02
N SER A 47 26.69 -23.85 8.53
CA SER A 47 25.59 -23.70 7.57
C SER A 47 26.11 -23.24 6.21
N ARG A 48 25.73 -23.93 5.14
CA ARG A 48 26.02 -23.56 3.75
C ARG A 48 24.74 -23.64 2.90
N PRO A 49 24.21 -22.51 2.41
CA PRO A 49 23.03 -22.53 1.52
C PRO A 49 23.28 -23.43 0.31
N GLY A 50 22.31 -24.28 -0.02
CA GLY A 50 22.45 -25.28 -1.09
C GLY A 50 22.99 -26.63 -0.65
N TYR A 51 23.44 -26.78 0.60
CA TYR A 51 24.16 -27.99 1.04
C TYR A 51 23.73 -28.47 2.41
N LEU A 52 23.71 -29.80 2.57
CA LEU A 52 23.57 -30.49 3.86
C LEU A 52 24.96 -30.83 4.41
N PHE A 53 25.24 -30.41 5.65
CA PHE A 53 26.46 -30.81 6.37
C PHE A 53 26.37 -32.30 6.75
N LEU A 54 27.32 -33.10 6.26
CA LEU A 54 27.38 -34.54 6.53
C LEU A 54 28.31 -34.90 7.69
N GLY A 55 29.17 -33.97 8.13
CA GLY A 55 30.19 -34.20 9.14
C GLY A 55 31.55 -33.70 8.71
N TRP A 56 32.59 -34.15 9.41
CA TRP A 56 33.97 -33.76 9.18
C TRP A 56 34.78 -34.91 8.56
N ASP A 57 35.72 -34.59 7.67
CA ASP A 57 36.69 -35.51 7.09
C ASP A 57 38.14 -35.05 7.39
N PRO A 58 39.01 -35.92 7.95
CA PRO A 58 38.69 -37.25 8.46
C PRO A 58 37.66 -37.22 9.59
N GLY A 59 36.91 -38.31 9.79
CA GLY A 59 36.00 -38.41 10.93
C GLY A 59 36.76 -38.26 12.26
N LEU A 60 36.13 -37.65 13.26
CA LEU A 60 36.80 -37.38 14.54
C LEU A 60 37.21 -38.68 15.24
N PRO A 61 38.44 -38.77 15.77
CA PRO A 61 38.79 -39.85 16.69
C PRO A 61 38.06 -39.67 18.03
N PRO A 62 37.88 -40.75 18.82
CA PRO A 62 37.21 -40.67 20.12
C PRO A 62 37.97 -39.80 21.14
N GLU A 63 39.29 -39.68 21.00
CA GLU A 63 40.16 -38.92 21.89
C GLU A 63 41.25 -38.19 21.10
N MET A 64 41.74 -37.08 21.65
CA MET A 64 42.82 -36.30 21.05
C MET A 64 44.15 -37.06 21.09
N PRO A 65 44.84 -37.25 19.95
CA PRO A 65 46.20 -37.81 19.91
C PRO A 65 47.25 -36.78 20.34
N ASN A 66 48.52 -37.20 20.39
CA ASN A 66 49.66 -36.34 20.67
C ASN A 66 50.13 -35.56 19.43
N GLU A 67 49.20 -35.07 18.61
CA GLU A 67 49.46 -34.26 17.42
C GLU A 67 48.28 -33.34 17.10
N ASP A 68 48.52 -32.27 16.35
CA ASP A 68 47.45 -31.37 15.90
C ASP A 68 46.67 -32.04 14.76
N LEU A 69 45.34 -31.85 14.74
CA LEU A 69 44.44 -32.44 13.76
C LEU A 69 43.75 -31.35 12.95
N THR A 70 43.51 -31.63 11.67
CA THR A 70 42.72 -30.76 10.80
C THR A 70 41.55 -31.53 10.21
N PHE A 71 40.38 -30.95 10.29
CA PHE A 71 39.09 -31.52 9.87
C PHE A 71 38.46 -30.61 8.81
N THR A 72 37.99 -31.18 7.71
CA THR A 72 37.31 -30.43 6.64
C THR A 72 35.82 -30.79 6.60
N ALA A 73 34.96 -29.78 6.50
CA ALA A 73 33.52 -30.01 6.40
C ALA A 73 33.14 -30.78 5.12
N VAL A 74 32.32 -31.82 5.26
CA VAL A 74 31.76 -32.61 4.16
C VAL A 74 30.33 -32.16 3.89
N TRP A 75 30.02 -31.95 2.61
CA TRP A 75 28.76 -31.37 2.16
C TRP A 75 28.07 -32.24 1.10
N TYR A 76 26.74 -32.31 1.18
CA TYR A 76 25.89 -32.88 0.14
C TYR A 76 25.09 -31.79 -0.56
N TRP A 77 25.26 -31.63 -1.87
CA TRP A 77 24.53 -30.63 -2.65
C TRP A 77 23.06 -31.03 -2.80
N LEU A 78 22.17 -30.12 -2.43
CA LEU A 78 20.73 -30.33 -2.44
C LEU A 78 20.08 -30.10 -3.81
N GLY A 79 20.83 -29.64 -4.80
CA GLY A 79 20.34 -29.35 -6.15
C GLY A 79 19.81 -27.94 -6.32
N GLN A 80 19.43 -27.62 -7.57
CA GLN A 80 18.84 -26.35 -7.98
C GLN A 80 17.38 -26.53 -8.37
N TYR A 81 16.59 -25.51 -8.06
CA TYR A 81 15.16 -25.52 -8.27
C TYR A 81 14.68 -24.19 -8.82
N ASN A 82 13.56 -24.24 -9.53
CA ASN A 82 13.01 -23.10 -10.23
C ASN A 82 11.91 -22.43 -9.40
N VAL A 83 11.94 -21.09 -9.33
CA VAL A 83 10.85 -20.27 -8.82
C VAL A 83 10.28 -19.45 -9.97
N SER A 84 9.02 -19.70 -10.30
CA SER A 84 8.27 -18.95 -11.30
C SER A 84 7.23 -18.04 -10.63
N PHE A 85 6.73 -17.08 -11.41
CA PHE A 85 5.88 -16.01 -10.92
C PHE A 85 4.58 -15.97 -11.71
N ASP A 86 3.45 -16.18 -11.03
CA ASP A 86 2.11 -16.06 -11.59
C ASP A 86 1.49 -14.72 -11.19
N LEU A 87 1.07 -13.93 -12.18
CA LEU A 87 0.45 -12.63 -11.95
C LEU A 87 -0.91 -12.70 -11.26
N ASN A 88 -1.48 -13.90 -11.08
CA ASN A 88 -2.67 -14.18 -10.28
C ASN A 88 -3.85 -13.24 -10.63
N GLY A 89 -4.19 -13.22 -11.92
CA GLY A 89 -5.21 -12.33 -12.48
C GLY A 89 -4.72 -10.94 -12.88
N GLY A 90 -3.42 -10.64 -12.72
CA GLY A 90 -2.77 -9.48 -13.33
C GLY A 90 -2.52 -9.67 -14.85
N THR A 91 -2.22 -8.58 -15.53
CA THR A 91 -1.91 -8.52 -16.96
C THR A 91 -0.53 -7.91 -17.20
N GLY A 92 0.07 -8.21 -18.36
CA GLY A 92 1.42 -7.75 -18.72
C GLY A 92 2.43 -8.88 -18.72
N ALA A 93 3.71 -8.54 -18.56
CA ALA A 93 4.80 -9.51 -18.54
C ALA A 93 5.09 -9.96 -17.11
N ALA A 94 4.94 -11.25 -16.84
CA ALA A 94 5.41 -11.84 -15.60
C ALA A 94 6.94 -11.74 -15.49
N PRO A 95 7.51 -11.60 -14.28
CA PRO A 95 8.95 -11.68 -14.09
C PRO A 95 9.53 -13.01 -14.61
N ALA A 96 10.77 -12.97 -15.07
CA ALA A 96 11.48 -14.18 -15.45
C ALA A 96 11.62 -15.14 -14.26
N ALA A 97 11.51 -16.44 -14.53
CA ALA A 97 11.77 -17.46 -13.53
C ALA A 97 13.23 -17.40 -13.05
N GLN A 98 13.44 -17.74 -11.79
CA GLN A 98 14.75 -17.77 -11.16
C GLN A 98 15.14 -19.22 -10.88
N LEU A 99 16.42 -19.54 -11.07
CA LEU A 99 17.02 -20.83 -10.76
C LEU A 99 18.09 -20.62 -9.69
N GLY A 100 18.05 -21.40 -8.61
CA GLY A 100 19.00 -21.28 -7.50
C GLY A 100 19.07 -22.52 -6.64
N ASP A 101 20.13 -22.60 -5.83
CA ASP A 101 20.36 -23.75 -4.93
C ASP A 101 19.32 -23.77 -3.80
N ALA A 102 18.86 -24.95 -3.38
CA ALA A 102 17.91 -25.08 -2.29
C ALA A 102 18.39 -24.38 -1.01
N GLY A 103 17.53 -23.58 -0.36
CA GLY A 103 17.84 -22.82 0.85
C GLY A 103 18.55 -21.48 0.59
N SER A 104 18.97 -21.17 -0.64
CA SER A 104 19.45 -19.84 -1.02
C SER A 104 18.30 -18.83 -1.17
N PRO A 105 18.53 -17.52 -0.99
CA PRO A 105 17.46 -16.52 -1.07
C PRO A 105 16.98 -16.28 -2.50
N VAL A 106 15.68 -16.12 -2.67
CA VAL A 106 15.02 -15.70 -3.92
C VAL A 106 14.86 -14.18 -3.92
N THR A 107 15.17 -13.53 -5.04
CA THR A 107 14.90 -12.09 -5.17
C THR A 107 13.44 -11.90 -5.54
N LEU A 108 12.61 -11.35 -4.64
CA LEU A 108 11.20 -11.08 -4.94
C LEU A 108 11.06 -9.85 -5.87
N PRO A 109 10.58 -10.01 -7.12
CA PRO A 109 10.52 -8.90 -8.07
C PRO A 109 9.46 -7.85 -7.69
N GLY A 110 9.69 -6.59 -8.06
CA GLY A 110 8.69 -5.53 -7.98
C GLY A 110 7.65 -5.58 -9.11
N SER A 111 6.79 -4.57 -9.20
CA SER A 111 5.67 -4.50 -10.15
C SER A 111 6.02 -3.98 -11.55
N ALA A 112 7.28 -4.07 -11.98
CA ALA A 112 7.68 -3.54 -13.28
C ALA A 112 7.18 -4.45 -14.41
N GLY A 113 6.47 -3.89 -15.39
CA GLY A 113 6.02 -4.61 -16.59
C GLY A 113 4.69 -5.34 -16.48
N PHE A 114 4.04 -5.31 -15.31
CA PHE A 114 2.70 -5.87 -15.12
C PHE A 114 1.83 -4.98 -14.23
N SER A 115 0.52 -5.18 -14.31
CA SER A 115 -0.45 -4.44 -13.51
C SER A 115 -1.74 -5.23 -13.35
N ARG A 116 -2.64 -4.77 -12.48
CA ARG A 116 -4.01 -5.27 -12.41
C ARG A 116 -4.93 -4.08 -12.20
N GLN A 117 -5.82 -3.84 -13.17
CA GLN A 117 -6.69 -2.67 -13.16
C GLN A 117 -7.50 -2.60 -11.86
N TYR A 118 -7.45 -1.45 -11.17
CA TYR A 118 -8.10 -1.22 -9.87
C TYR A 118 -7.53 -1.99 -8.68
N TYR A 119 -6.30 -2.52 -8.77
CA TYR A 119 -5.60 -3.16 -7.67
C TYR A 119 -4.19 -2.60 -7.51
N ASN A 120 -3.71 -2.58 -6.27
CA ASN A 120 -2.33 -2.33 -5.89
C ASN A 120 -1.60 -3.66 -5.69
N PHE A 121 -0.39 -3.78 -6.23
CA PHE A 121 0.48 -4.93 -6.00
C PHE A 121 1.09 -4.86 -4.60
N LEU A 122 0.95 -5.93 -3.81
CA LEU A 122 1.49 -6.01 -2.45
C LEU A 122 2.77 -6.84 -2.35
N GLY A 123 3.03 -7.71 -3.34
CA GLY A 123 4.16 -8.64 -3.34
C GLY A 123 3.73 -10.04 -3.78
N TRP A 124 4.47 -11.06 -3.34
CA TRP A 124 4.29 -12.45 -3.75
C TRP A 124 3.93 -13.35 -2.57
N ALA A 125 3.25 -14.47 -2.84
CA ALA A 125 2.89 -15.48 -1.85
C ALA A 125 2.91 -16.90 -2.44
N GLU A 126 2.98 -17.90 -1.58
CA GLU A 126 2.96 -19.32 -1.98
C GLU A 126 1.56 -19.82 -2.35
N SER A 127 0.51 -19.07 -1.99
CA SER A 127 -0.88 -19.42 -2.27
C SER A 127 -1.54 -18.36 -3.16
N PRO A 128 -2.34 -18.75 -4.18
CA PRO A 128 -3.11 -17.81 -5.00
C PRO A 128 -4.20 -17.06 -4.23
N SER A 129 -4.60 -17.56 -3.05
CA SER A 129 -5.63 -16.93 -2.19
C SER A 129 -5.05 -16.07 -1.06
N ALA A 130 -3.72 -15.92 -0.99
CA ALA A 130 -3.09 -15.13 0.06
C ALA A 130 -3.46 -13.65 -0.04
N THR A 131 -3.69 -13.02 1.12
CA THR A 131 -3.99 -11.58 1.24
C THR A 131 -2.80 -10.78 1.78
N THR A 132 -1.74 -11.45 2.20
CA THR A 132 -0.50 -10.85 2.73
C THR A 132 0.68 -11.38 1.95
N ALA A 133 1.59 -10.47 1.56
CA ALA A 133 2.79 -10.81 0.82
C ALA A 133 3.92 -11.28 1.75
N LEU A 134 4.81 -12.11 1.19
CA LEU A 134 6.06 -12.52 1.82
C LEU A 134 7.00 -11.32 1.96
N THR A 135 7.75 -11.28 3.06
CA THR A 135 8.87 -10.34 3.25
C THR A 135 10.19 -10.91 2.74
N SER A 136 10.32 -12.23 2.70
CA SER A 136 11.48 -12.98 2.20
C SER A 136 11.07 -14.37 1.76
N TYR A 137 11.83 -14.97 0.86
CA TYR A 137 11.60 -16.35 0.42
C TYR A 137 12.93 -17.01 0.02
N ASN A 138 13.08 -18.30 0.30
CA ASN A 138 14.23 -19.10 -0.10
C ASN A 138 13.78 -20.21 -1.06
N PHE A 139 14.68 -20.60 -1.96
CA PHE A 139 14.46 -21.75 -2.84
C PHE A 139 14.15 -23.01 -2.01
N GLN A 140 13.14 -23.76 -2.41
CA GLN A 140 12.78 -25.04 -1.78
C GLN A 140 13.49 -26.18 -2.49
N SER A 141 13.41 -27.40 -1.94
CA SER A 141 13.88 -28.61 -2.63
C SER A 141 12.90 -29.13 -3.69
N THR A 142 12.18 -28.20 -4.34
CA THR A 142 11.21 -28.46 -5.40
C THR A 142 10.94 -27.16 -6.17
N ASP A 143 10.43 -27.28 -7.39
CA ASP A 143 10.02 -26.12 -8.17
C ASP A 143 8.75 -25.51 -7.56
N VAL A 144 8.71 -24.18 -7.45
CA VAL A 144 7.60 -23.44 -6.84
C VAL A 144 7.10 -22.34 -7.76
N VAL A 145 5.79 -22.12 -7.74
CA VAL A 145 5.14 -20.95 -8.33
C VAL A 145 4.76 -20.01 -7.19
N LEU A 146 5.21 -18.76 -7.25
CA LEU A 146 4.75 -17.70 -6.37
C LEU A 146 3.67 -16.87 -7.08
N TYR A 147 2.62 -16.53 -6.35
CA TYR A 147 1.44 -15.83 -6.84
C TYR A 147 1.45 -14.38 -6.37
N ALA A 148 1.13 -13.46 -7.28
CA ALA A 148 0.98 -12.05 -6.95
C ALA A 148 -0.16 -11.83 -5.94
N VAL A 149 0.11 -11.02 -4.92
CA VAL A 149 -0.87 -10.56 -3.93
C VAL A 149 -1.35 -9.18 -4.34
N TRP A 150 -2.66 -9.02 -4.46
CA TRP A 150 -3.30 -7.79 -4.93
C TRP A 150 -4.27 -7.25 -3.88
N SER A 151 -4.19 -5.95 -3.59
CA SER A 151 -5.20 -5.24 -2.79
C SER A 151 -6.09 -4.41 -3.70
N ARG A 152 -7.42 -4.51 -3.55
CA ARG A 152 -8.33 -3.62 -4.28
C ARG A 152 -8.06 -2.16 -3.91
N VAL A 153 -8.11 -1.28 -4.92
CA VAL A 153 -8.21 0.15 -4.71
C VAL A 153 -9.66 0.46 -4.29
N PRO A 154 -9.90 1.10 -3.14
CA PRO A 154 -11.25 1.45 -2.70
C PRO A 154 -11.99 2.29 -3.73
N VAL A 155 -13.30 2.05 -3.86
CA VAL A 155 -14.16 2.85 -4.73
C VAL A 155 -14.46 4.17 -4.04
N THR A 156 -14.06 5.29 -4.65
CA THR A 156 -14.29 6.63 -4.11
C THR A 156 -14.57 7.62 -5.24
N LEU A 157 -15.36 8.65 -4.94
CA LEU A 157 -15.48 9.81 -5.82
C LEU A 157 -14.43 10.86 -5.42
N ALA A 158 -13.74 11.44 -6.40
CA ALA A 158 -12.75 12.48 -6.18
C ALA A 158 -12.91 13.60 -7.21
N LYS A 159 -12.44 14.80 -6.87
CA LYS A 159 -12.33 15.89 -7.85
C LYS A 159 -11.33 15.52 -8.95
N LYS A 160 -11.59 16.00 -10.16
CA LYS A 160 -10.62 15.89 -11.25
C LYS A 160 -9.52 16.94 -11.06
N ALA A 161 -8.28 16.57 -11.39
CA ALA A 161 -7.16 17.51 -11.29
C ALA A 161 -7.43 18.73 -12.18
N GLY A 162 -7.31 19.93 -11.60
CA GLY A 162 -7.57 21.20 -12.28
C GLY A 162 -9.04 21.64 -12.32
N SER A 163 -10.00 20.85 -11.80
CA SER A 163 -11.38 21.31 -11.67
C SER A 163 -11.57 22.19 -10.43
N THR A 164 -12.59 23.05 -10.49
CA THR A 164 -13.13 23.86 -9.37
C THR A 164 -13.94 23.02 -8.38
N THR A 165 -14.15 21.73 -8.66
CA THR A 165 -15.00 20.85 -7.85
C THR A 165 -14.55 20.79 -6.40
N VAL A 166 -15.51 20.96 -5.52
CA VAL A 166 -15.39 20.67 -4.10
C VAL A 166 -16.34 19.53 -3.76
N ILE A 167 -15.82 18.55 -3.01
CA ILE A 167 -16.61 17.47 -2.43
C ILE A 167 -16.58 17.70 -0.93
N ALA A 168 -17.73 18.05 -0.36
CA ALA A 168 -17.86 18.38 1.05
C ALA A 168 -18.87 17.46 1.73
N SER A 169 -18.94 17.53 3.04
CA SER A 169 -19.95 16.82 3.81
C SER A 169 -20.39 17.67 4.98
N ASP A 170 -21.69 17.80 5.16
CA ASP A 170 -22.29 18.45 6.32
C ASP A 170 -23.42 17.57 6.85
N ALA A 171 -23.50 17.43 8.18
CA ALA A 171 -24.48 16.61 8.89
C ALA A 171 -24.67 15.17 8.34
N GLY A 172 -23.64 14.58 7.72
CA GLY A 172 -23.70 13.24 7.11
C GLY A 172 -24.25 13.19 5.68
N VAL A 173 -24.54 14.34 5.07
CA VAL A 173 -24.90 14.48 3.66
C VAL A 173 -23.66 14.87 2.87
N HIS A 174 -23.43 14.26 1.71
CA HIS A 174 -22.31 14.60 0.83
C HIS A 174 -22.75 15.54 -0.28
N TYR A 175 -22.02 16.64 -0.48
CA TYR A 175 -22.30 17.63 -1.51
C TYR A 175 -21.18 17.70 -2.54
N ILE A 176 -21.53 18.03 -3.79
CA ILE A 176 -20.61 18.35 -4.86
C ILE A 176 -20.96 19.74 -5.39
N TYR A 177 -20.04 20.69 -5.21
CA TYR A 177 -20.18 22.06 -5.69
C TYR A 177 -18.91 22.54 -6.41
N GLY A 178 -18.85 23.81 -6.79
CA GLY A 178 -17.81 24.33 -7.67
C GLY A 178 -18.07 23.96 -9.13
N LEU A 179 -19.34 23.84 -9.51
CA LEU A 179 -19.77 23.53 -10.87
C LEU A 179 -20.33 24.79 -11.51
N GLU A 180 -20.15 24.93 -12.82
CA GLU A 180 -20.71 26.04 -13.59
C GLU A 180 -22.23 25.89 -13.77
N GLU A 181 -22.95 27.02 -13.85
CA GLU A 181 -24.35 27.03 -14.26
C GLU A 181 -24.55 26.38 -15.64
N GLY A 182 -25.66 25.69 -15.83
CA GLY A 182 -25.99 25.02 -17.09
C GLY A 182 -25.07 23.85 -17.45
N ILE A 183 -24.26 23.34 -16.51
CA ILE A 183 -23.35 22.22 -16.75
C ILE A 183 -24.09 20.98 -17.27
N SER A 184 -23.59 20.40 -18.36
CA SER A 184 -24.12 19.12 -18.84
C SER A 184 -23.60 17.94 -18.01
N GLU A 185 -24.41 16.87 -17.89
CA GLU A 185 -23.97 15.62 -17.26
C GLU A 185 -22.65 15.09 -17.88
N GLN A 186 -22.46 15.25 -19.18
CA GLN A 186 -21.25 14.82 -19.86
C GLN A 186 -20.03 15.67 -19.48
N ALA A 187 -20.20 16.99 -19.38
CA ALA A 187 -19.16 17.88 -18.88
C ALA A 187 -18.80 17.55 -17.42
N PHE A 188 -19.80 17.33 -16.56
CA PHE A 188 -19.59 16.90 -15.18
C PHE A 188 -18.72 15.64 -15.09
N ARG A 189 -19.10 14.57 -15.82
CA ARG A 189 -18.36 13.30 -15.85
C ARG A 189 -16.93 13.45 -16.38
N ASN A 190 -16.76 14.27 -17.41
CA ASN A 190 -15.50 14.36 -18.13
C ASN A 190 -14.53 15.35 -17.49
N ASN A 191 -15.00 16.41 -16.86
CA ASN A 191 -14.15 17.55 -16.51
C ASN A 191 -14.06 17.79 -14.99
N PHE A 192 -15.05 17.39 -14.21
CA PHE A 192 -15.16 17.80 -12.80
C PHE A 192 -14.83 16.68 -11.80
N ILE A 193 -15.15 15.44 -12.13
CA ILE A 193 -14.98 14.31 -11.21
C ILE A 193 -14.09 13.20 -11.80
N LYS A 194 -13.62 12.34 -10.91
CA LYS A 194 -12.96 11.08 -11.20
C LYS A 194 -13.46 10.02 -10.21
N ILE A 195 -13.70 8.82 -10.71
CA ILE A 195 -13.94 7.64 -9.87
C ILE A 195 -12.60 6.91 -9.69
N ASN A 196 -12.19 6.67 -8.45
CA ASN A 196 -11.08 5.76 -8.14
C ASN A 196 -11.65 4.36 -7.85
N GLY A 197 -10.82 3.33 -8.07
CA GLY A 197 -11.26 1.94 -7.95
C GLY A 197 -12.23 1.52 -9.05
N ASP A 198 -12.78 0.32 -8.92
CA ASP A 198 -13.72 -0.26 -9.88
C ASP A 198 -15.16 0.18 -9.58
N GLY A 199 -15.43 1.47 -9.79
CA GLY A 199 -16.72 2.09 -9.46
C GLY A 199 -17.49 2.58 -10.67
N ARG A 200 -18.78 2.88 -10.46
CA ARG A 200 -19.66 3.57 -11.40
C ARG A 200 -20.60 4.53 -10.69
N ILE A 201 -21.13 5.52 -11.40
CA ILE A 201 -22.15 6.42 -10.86
C ILE A 201 -23.45 6.37 -11.65
N TYR A 202 -24.57 6.46 -10.95
CA TYR A 202 -25.89 6.76 -11.50
C TYR A 202 -26.28 8.19 -11.12
N ILE A 203 -26.91 8.89 -12.07
CA ILE A 203 -27.26 10.30 -11.95
C ILE A 203 -28.77 10.42 -12.10
N THR A 204 -29.42 11.02 -11.11
CA THR A 204 -30.85 11.34 -11.14
C THR A 204 -31.01 12.86 -11.09
N LYS A 205 -31.41 13.42 -12.22
CA LYS A 205 -31.61 14.86 -12.43
C LYS A 205 -32.88 15.38 -11.78
N VAL A 206 -32.90 16.66 -11.43
CA VAL A 206 -34.10 17.36 -10.95
C VAL A 206 -34.85 17.87 -12.17
N GLU A 207 -36.08 17.39 -12.37
CA GLU A 207 -36.95 17.77 -13.50
C GLU A 207 -36.27 17.66 -14.90
N GLY A 208 -35.28 16.79 -15.03
CA GLY A 208 -34.50 16.61 -16.26
C GLY A 208 -33.30 17.57 -16.41
N SER A 209 -33.16 18.57 -15.53
CA SER A 209 -32.00 19.45 -15.47
C SER A 209 -30.89 18.94 -14.54
N PHE A 210 -29.66 19.35 -14.85
CA PHE A 210 -28.50 19.10 -14.01
C PHE A 210 -28.24 20.35 -13.17
N GLY A 211 -29.07 20.57 -12.16
CA GLY A 211 -28.92 21.64 -11.18
C GLY A 211 -28.79 21.12 -9.75
N THR A 212 -28.95 22.03 -8.80
CA THR A 212 -29.01 21.74 -7.37
C THR A 212 -30.02 20.62 -7.09
N GLY A 213 -29.63 19.67 -6.25
CA GLY A 213 -30.46 18.50 -5.94
C GLY A 213 -30.32 17.34 -6.93
N THR A 214 -29.49 17.46 -7.97
CA THR A 214 -29.12 16.29 -8.78
C THR A 214 -28.43 15.24 -7.89
N LYS A 215 -29.00 14.03 -7.84
CA LYS A 215 -28.50 12.94 -7.01
C LYS A 215 -27.47 12.10 -7.77
N ILE A 216 -26.31 11.89 -7.15
CA ILE A 216 -25.23 11.04 -7.66
C ILE A 216 -25.04 9.84 -6.72
N GLU A 217 -25.26 8.64 -7.21
CA GLU A 217 -25.08 7.41 -6.44
C GLU A 217 -23.83 6.66 -6.95
N LEU A 218 -22.84 6.47 -6.09
CA LEU A 218 -21.61 5.75 -6.38
C LEU A 218 -21.74 4.28 -5.97
N TYR A 219 -21.50 3.36 -6.90
CA TYR A 219 -21.55 1.92 -6.67
C TYR A 219 -20.19 1.26 -6.94
N ASP A 220 -19.90 0.21 -6.19
CA ASP A 220 -18.79 -0.71 -6.47
C ASP A 220 -19.24 -1.76 -7.51
N ASN A 221 -18.51 -1.91 -8.62
CA ASN A 221 -18.88 -2.82 -9.70
C ASN A 221 -18.77 -4.30 -9.32
N VAL A 222 -17.92 -4.63 -8.35
CA VAL A 222 -17.69 -6.02 -7.92
C VAL A 222 -18.78 -6.47 -6.95
N THR A 223 -19.10 -5.65 -5.95
CA THR A 223 -20.08 -6.01 -4.91
C THR A 223 -21.51 -5.58 -5.25
N ASN A 224 -21.65 -4.65 -6.21
CA ASN A 224 -22.91 -4.00 -6.55
C ASN A 224 -23.54 -3.20 -5.40
N PHE A 225 -22.78 -2.90 -4.35
CA PHE A 225 -23.27 -2.11 -3.21
C PHE A 225 -23.12 -0.61 -3.46
N LEU A 226 -24.08 0.15 -2.93
CA LEU A 226 -24.01 1.60 -2.83
C LEU A 226 -22.90 1.98 -1.86
N VAL A 227 -21.93 2.75 -2.36
CA VAL A 227 -20.78 3.25 -1.60
C VAL A 227 -21.12 4.57 -0.92
N ALA A 228 -21.72 5.50 -1.67
CA ALA A 228 -22.10 6.82 -1.17
C ALA A 228 -23.12 7.48 -2.10
N THR A 229 -23.93 8.39 -1.53
CA THR A 229 -24.83 9.28 -2.26
C THR A 229 -24.35 10.70 -2.09
N TYR A 230 -24.26 11.44 -3.20
CA TYR A 230 -23.90 12.85 -3.23
C TYR A 230 -25.02 13.66 -3.85
N TRP A 231 -25.10 14.93 -3.48
CA TRP A 231 -26.02 15.89 -4.04
C TRP A 231 -25.25 17.04 -4.70
N VAL A 232 -25.59 17.33 -5.95
CA VAL A 232 -25.07 18.52 -6.64
C VAL A 232 -25.63 19.77 -6.00
N VAL A 233 -24.78 20.77 -5.83
CA VAL A 233 -25.14 22.12 -5.42
C VAL A 233 -24.50 23.10 -6.39
N ILE A 234 -25.33 23.95 -6.98
CA ILE A 234 -24.95 25.20 -7.65
C ILE A 234 -25.48 26.30 -6.73
N PHE A 235 -24.59 27.04 -6.08
CA PHE A 235 -24.98 28.09 -5.13
C PHE A 235 -25.81 29.15 -5.85
N GLY A 236 -26.94 29.49 -5.25
CA GLY A 236 -27.95 30.38 -5.84
C GLY A 236 -28.97 29.70 -6.77
N ASP A 237 -28.78 28.46 -7.21
CA ASP A 237 -29.80 27.66 -7.90
C ASP A 237 -30.52 26.83 -6.85
N VAL A 238 -31.71 27.25 -6.43
CA VAL A 238 -32.46 26.62 -5.33
C VAL A 238 -33.69 25.86 -5.80
N ASP A 239 -34.14 26.08 -7.03
CA ASP A 239 -35.20 25.30 -7.65
C ASP A 239 -34.68 24.07 -8.44
N GLY A 240 -33.37 24.00 -8.68
CA GLY A 240 -32.69 22.86 -9.28
C GLY A 240 -32.71 22.87 -10.81
N ASP A 241 -33.09 23.98 -11.44
CA ASP A 241 -33.11 24.12 -12.90
C ASP A 241 -31.70 24.25 -13.52
N GLY A 242 -30.68 24.44 -12.70
CA GLY A 242 -29.27 24.51 -13.10
C GLY A 242 -28.75 25.90 -13.39
N TYR A 243 -29.56 26.95 -13.21
CA TYR A 243 -29.20 28.35 -13.44
C TYR A 243 -29.55 29.19 -12.22
N VAL A 244 -28.78 30.25 -11.98
CA VAL A 244 -29.08 31.24 -10.93
C VAL A 244 -29.93 32.34 -11.54
N THR A 245 -31.21 32.37 -11.18
CA THR A 245 -32.18 33.26 -11.81
C THR A 245 -32.96 34.11 -10.79
N ALA A 246 -33.79 35.02 -11.31
CA ALA A 246 -34.71 35.76 -10.45
C ALA A 246 -35.76 34.85 -9.77
N ALA A 247 -36.03 33.65 -10.30
CA ALA A 247 -36.92 32.69 -9.63
C ALA A 247 -36.29 32.23 -8.32
N ASP A 248 -35.01 31.90 -8.35
CA ASP A 248 -34.22 31.53 -7.18
C ASP A 248 -34.09 32.65 -6.16
N GLU A 249 -33.79 33.86 -6.63
CA GLU A 249 -33.72 35.05 -5.76
C GLU A 249 -35.03 35.27 -5.00
N ASN A 250 -36.19 35.11 -5.65
CA ASN A 250 -37.48 35.22 -4.98
C ASN A 250 -37.70 34.13 -3.92
N LEU A 251 -37.17 32.92 -4.14
CA LEU A 251 -37.27 31.82 -3.17
C LEU A 251 -36.35 32.06 -1.95
N ILE A 252 -35.15 32.59 -2.18
CA ILE A 252 -34.22 33.00 -1.12
C ILE A 252 -34.77 34.21 -0.35
N ASP A 253 -35.33 35.22 -1.02
CA ASP A 253 -35.97 36.38 -0.38
C ASP A 253 -37.14 35.95 0.52
N ALA A 254 -37.98 35.04 0.04
CA ALA A 254 -39.07 34.48 0.83
C ALA A 254 -38.54 33.77 2.10
N ALA A 255 -37.42 33.05 2.02
CA ALA A 255 -36.80 32.40 3.17
C ALA A 255 -36.17 33.41 4.14
N ALA A 256 -35.39 34.36 3.63
CA ALA A 256 -34.76 35.43 4.41
C ALA A 256 -35.79 36.35 5.11
N SER A 257 -36.97 36.50 4.51
CA SER A 257 -38.11 37.23 5.06
C SER A 257 -39.06 36.38 5.93
N TYR A 258 -38.68 35.14 6.27
CA TYR A 258 -39.45 34.18 7.08
C TYR A 258 -40.84 33.83 6.51
N GLN A 259 -41.02 33.92 5.21
CA GLN A 259 -42.25 33.51 4.51
C GLN A 259 -42.22 32.03 4.09
N SER A 260 -41.03 31.48 3.88
CA SER A 260 -40.78 30.07 3.61
C SER A 260 -39.54 29.60 4.40
N GLU A 261 -39.26 28.30 4.34
CA GLU A 261 -38.05 27.73 4.95
C GLU A 261 -37.51 26.62 4.06
N PHE A 262 -36.18 26.62 3.86
CA PHE A 262 -35.50 25.48 3.25
C PHE A 262 -35.21 24.43 4.32
N VAL A 263 -35.48 23.16 4.00
CA VAL A 263 -35.24 22.07 4.95
C VAL A 263 -33.73 21.88 5.13
N TYR A 264 -33.23 22.07 6.35
CA TYR A 264 -31.82 21.87 6.69
C TYR A 264 -31.31 20.48 6.26
N GLY A 265 -30.09 20.45 5.73
CA GLY A 265 -29.48 19.22 5.19
C GLY A 265 -29.93 18.84 3.78
N THR A 266 -30.80 19.62 3.13
CA THR A 266 -31.09 19.45 1.70
C THR A 266 -30.08 20.18 0.82
N ALA A 267 -29.97 19.77 -0.44
CA ALA A 267 -29.15 20.48 -1.43
C ALA A 267 -29.65 21.91 -1.66
N ALA A 268 -30.98 22.12 -1.67
CA ALA A 268 -31.58 23.44 -1.83
C ALA A 268 -31.23 24.38 -0.66
N PHE A 269 -31.29 23.89 0.60
CA PHE A 269 -30.80 24.65 1.75
C PHE A 269 -29.33 25.03 1.58
N TYR A 270 -28.49 24.06 1.23
CA TYR A 270 -27.05 24.29 1.07
C TYR A 270 -26.73 25.23 -0.10
N ALA A 271 -27.56 25.26 -1.15
CA ALA A 271 -27.43 26.22 -2.25
C ALA A 271 -27.90 27.64 -1.88
N ALA A 272 -28.86 27.75 -0.95
CA ALA A 272 -29.43 29.00 -0.47
C ALA A 272 -28.57 29.68 0.61
N ASP A 273 -27.89 28.90 1.46
CA ASP A 273 -26.87 29.38 2.42
C ASP A 273 -25.54 29.64 1.67
N ILE A 274 -25.55 30.70 0.85
CA ILE A 274 -24.44 31.11 -0.01
C ILE A 274 -23.24 31.55 0.82
N MET A 275 -23.48 32.21 1.96
CA MET A 275 -22.45 32.64 2.91
C MET A 275 -21.86 31.50 3.72
N GLN A 276 -22.52 30.33 3.74
CA GLN A 276 -22.14 29.15 4.53
C GLN A 276 -22.03 29.45 6.03
N ASP A 277 -22.94 30.27 6.55
CA ASP A 277 -22.96 30.64 7.97
C ASP A 277 -24.01 29.87 8.80
N GLY A 278 -24.73 28.96 8.14
CA GLY A 278 -25.73 28.09 8.73
C GLY A 278 -27.15 28.67 8.70
N GLY A 279 -27.36 29.82 8.06
CA GLY A 279 -28.65 30.45 7.84
C GLY A 279 -28.94 30.71 6.35
N VAL A 280 -30.20 31.02 6.05
CA VAL A 280 -30.58 31.66 4.78
C VAL A 280 -31.14 33.02 5.17
N ASP A 281 -30.35 34.07 4.99
CA ASP A 281 -30.67 35.40 5.49
C ASP A 281 -30.35 36.54 4.50
N ALA A 282 -30.36 37.78 4.99
CA ALA A 282 -30.13 38.96 4.17
C ALA A 282 -28.73 39.01 3.55
N LEU A 283 -27.72 38.35 4.14
CA LEU A 283 -26.38 38.26 3.59
C LEU A 283 -26.35 37.38 2.34
N ASP A 284 -27.05 36.23 2.35
CA ASP A 284 -27.22 35.38 1.18
C ASP A 284 -28.00 36.09 0.08
N LEU A 285 -29.09 36.76 0.47
CA LEU A 285 -29.93 37.52 -0.46
C LEU A 285 -29.10 38.59 -1.20
N ASN A 286 -28.22 39.31 -0.50
CA ASN A 286 -27.35 40.31 -1.13
C ASN A 286 -26.43 39.72 -2.20
N LEU A 287 -25.92 38.50 -2.00
CA LEU A 287 -25.05 37.83 -2.96
C LEU A 287 -25.81 37.35 -4.20
N ILE A 288 -26.97 36.70 -4.01
CA ILE A 288 -27.77 36.27 -5.16
C ILE A 288 -28.33 37.47 -5.94
N SER A 289 -28.78 38.54 -5.28
CA SER A 289 -29.21 39.76 -5.97
C SER A 289 -28.11 40.38 -6.83
N ALA A 290 -26.84 40.30 -6.37
CA ALA A 290 -25.70 40.78 -7.15
C ALA A 290 -25.46 39.92 -8.40
N ALA A 291 -25.65 38.60 -8.28
CA ALA A 291 -25.52 37.63 -9.37
C ALA A 291 -26.63 37.79 -10.42
N THR A 292 -27.90 37.86 -9.99
CA THR A 292 -29.05 38.01 -10.89
C THR A 292 -29.11 39.40 -11.56
N SER A 293 -28.53 40.42 -10.92
CA SER A 293 -28.38 41.76 -11.49
C SER A 293 -27.16 41.91 -12.41
N TYR A 294 -26.38 40.83 -12.65
CA TYR A 294 -25.15 40.83 -13.44
C TYR A 294 -24.08 41.82 -12.95
N THR A 295 -24.05 42.06 -11.64
CA THR A 295 -23.05 42.95 -11.00
C THR A 295 -21.88 42.18 -10.39
N GLY A 296 -21.97 40.85 -10.32
CA GLY A 296 -20.90 39.92 -10.01
C GLY A 296 -21.32 38.49 -10.40
N VAL A 297 -20.39 37.54 -10.38
CA VAL A 297 -20.70 36.11 -10.55
C VAL A 297 -20.38 35.38 -9.25
N LEU A 298 -21.27 34.50 -8.78
CA LEU A 298 -20.99 33.67 -7.61
C LEU A 298 -19.78 32.76 -7.89
N ASP A 299 -18.75 32.82 -7.04
CA ASP A 299 -17.68 31.83 -7.10
C ASP A 299 -18.22 30.51 -6.55
N GLN A 300 -18.60 29.61 -7.47
CA GLN A 300 -19.21 28.33 -7.12
C GLN A 300 -18.30 27.44 -6.25
N ALA A 301 -16.99 27.70 -6.18
CA ALA A 301 -16.08 26.99 -5.29
C ALA A 301 -15.87 27.72 -3.94
N ASN A 302 -16.12 29.03 -3.88
CA ASN A 302 -16.05 29.88 -2.69
C ASN A 302 -17.27 30.83 -2.63
N PRO A 303 -18.48 30.30 -2.35
CA PRO A 303 -19.75 30.97 -2.64
C PRO A 303 -19.98 32.28 -1.89
N GLY A 304 -19.36 32.46 -0.72
CA GLY A 304 -19.38 33.73 0.03
C GLY A 304 -18.61 34.89 -0.64
N SER A 305 -18.21 34.74 -1.91
CA SER A 305 -17.49 35.75 -2.68
C SER A 305 -17.98 35.83 -4.12
N LEU A 306 -17.82 37.03 -4.71
CA LEU A 306 -18.12 37.30 -6.12
C LEU A 306 -16.81 37.43 -6.92
N ILE A 307 -16.83 36.96 -8.17
CA ILE A 307 -15.74 37.05 -9.15
C ILE A 307 -16.14 37.80 -10.42
#